data_AF-A0A8C8IP74-F1
#
_entry.id   AF-A0A8C8IP74-F1
#
_cell.length_a   1.000
_cell.length_b   1.000
_cell.length_c   1.000
_cell.angle_alpha   90.00
_cell.angle_beta   90.00
_cell.angle_gamma   90.00
#
_symmetry.space_group_name_H-M   'P 1'
#
loop_
_entity.id
_entity.type
_entity.pdbx_description
1 polymer ?
#
loop_
_entity_poly.entity_id
_entity_poly.type
_entity_poly.pdbx_seq_one_letter_code
_entity_poly.pdbx_strand_id
1 'polypeptide(L)'
;MKVFGLSIGKQGGRMIKFSSNSYDRCAAQLARVERTDFLYPMFIGEVAHVSAEITYASKHSVEVQVHVMSENILTGATKMTNRAALWYVPFSLEDVDNVTEVPPIKYASPGQEEEGKKRYEAQKMERLETKERNGELLMPVSAPDRTTKEPYTVGFSQSSLIHLVGPSDCTLHGFVHGGVTMKLMDEVAGIVAARHCKTNIVTASVDAINFHRKIMKGCVVTVSGRATFASNKSMEIEVFVDADPLIEAEKGKYRAVTAFFTYISLDKQGKPLSIPPMKLEGDGEQKRFEDGKMRYLQNKAKRLADKERQQ
;
A
#
# COMPACT_ATOMS: atom_id res chain seq x y z
N MET A 1 -0.08 -15.89 -9.54
CA MET A 1 -1.28 -15.15 -9.09
C MET A 1 -0.94 -13.68 -9.03
N LYS A 2 -1.70 -12.80 -9.70
CA LYS A 2 -1.65 -11.36 -9.38
C LYS A 2 -2.62 -11.13 -8.23
N VAL A 3 -2.18 -10.45 -7.18
CA VAL A 3 -3.03 -10.10 -6.05
C VAL A 3 -3.98 -8.99 -6.53
N PHE A 4 -5.18 -9.38 -6.91
CA PHE A 4 -6.25 -8.47 -7.37
C PHE A 4 -6.62 -7.41 -6.32
N GLY A 5 -6.22 -7.59 -5.05
CA GLY A 5 -6.56 -6.71 -3.93
C GLY A 5 -6.14 -5.25 -4.09
N LEU A 6 -5.00 -4.95 -4.71
CA LEU A 6 -4.53 -3.56 -4.85
C LEU A 6 -5.18 -2.82 -6.04
N SER A 7 -5.67 -3.54 -7.06
CA SER A 7 -6.46 -2.94 -8.15
C SER A 7 -7.88 -2.55 -7.72
N ILE A 8 -8.34 -2.99 -6.54
CA ILE A 8 -9.61 -2.55 -5.96
C ILE A 8 -9.58 -1.03 -5.69
N GLY A 9 -8.40 -0.42 -5.53
CA GLY A 9 -8.28 1.04 -5.47
C GLY A 9 -8.72 1.79 -6.74
N LYS A 10 -8.82 1.11 -7.90
CA LYS A 10 -9.41 1.71 -9.13
C LYS A 10 -10.95 1.66 -9.10
N GLN A 11 -11.57 0.66 -8.46
CA GLN A 11 -13.03 0.53 -8.40
C GLN A 11 -13.64 1.13 -7.11
N GLY A 12 -12.98 0.96 -5.96
CA GLY A 12 -13.28 1.64 -4.69
C GLY A 12 -12.85 3.11 -4.67
N GLY A 13 -12.15 3.58 -5.72
CA GLY A 13 -11.87 4.98 -6.00
C GLY A 13 -13.06 5.77 -6.57
N ARG A 14 -14.27 5.18 -6.63
CA ARG A 14 -15.49 5.96 -6.84
C ARG A 14 -15.66 6.90 -5.65
N MET A 15 -15.23 8.14 -5.86
CA MET A 15 -15.44 9.33 -5.06
C MET A 15 -16.64 9.20 -4.11
N ILE A 16 -16.37 9.12 -2.80
CA ILE A 16 -17.43 9.23 -1.78
C ILE A 16 -17.91 10.68 -1.84
N LYS A 17 -19.14 10.88 -2.30
CA LYS A 17 -19.76 12.19 -2.42
C LYS A 17 -20.61 12.40 -1.17
N PHE A 18 -20.21 13.32 -0.31
CA PHE A 18 -21.04 13.75 0.80
C PHE A 18 -22.00 14.83 0.29
N SER A 19 -23.30 14.65 0.52
CA SER A 19 -24.30 15.71 0.38
C SER A 19 -24.68 16.19 1.77
N SER A 20 -24.17 17.34 2.20
CA SER A 20 -24.77 18.07 3.31
C SER A 20 -25.80 19.06 2.76
N ASN A 21 -26.72 19.54 3.60
CA ASN A 21 -27.71 20.56 3.24
C ASN A 21 -27.09 21.95 2.96
N SER A 22 -25.76 22.05 2.92
CA SER A 22 -25.00 23.26 2.64
C SER A 22 -24.17 23.03 1.37
N TYR A 23 -24.20 23.98 0.45
CA TYR A 23 -23.85 23.87 -0.97
C TYR A 23 -22.39 23.54 -1.35
N ASP A 24 -21.53 23.11 -0.43
CA ASP A 24 -20.15 22.78 -0.78
C ASP A 24 -20.02 21.34 -1.24
N ARG A 25 -19.92 21.17 -2.56
CA ARG A 25 -19.55 19.89 -3.16
C ARG A 25 -18.13 19.57 -2.69
N CYS A 26 -17.96 18.41 -2.07
CA CYS A 26 -16.65 17.89 -1.70
C CYS A 26 -16.41 16.51 -2.32
N ALA A 27 -15.14 16.14 -2.42
CA ALA A 27 -14.69 14.80 -2.79
C ALA A 27 -13.70 14.28 -1.76
N ALA A 28 -13.57 12.96 -1.66
CA ALA A 28 -12.66 12.34 -0.71
C ALA A 28 -11.44 11.75 -1.42
N GLN A 29 -10.25 12.03 -0.92
CA GLN A 29 -8.98 11.47 -1.40
C GLN A 29 -8.43 10.46 -0.40
N LEU A 30 -7.87 9.36 -0.92
CA LEU A 30 -7.17 8.37 -0.11
C LEU A 30 -5.89 8.99 0.47
N ALA A 31 -5.79 9.03 1.80
CA ALA A 31 -4.65 9.59 2.52
C ALA A 31 -3.77 8.50 3.13
N ARG A 32 -4.37 7.40 3.57
CA ARG A 32 -3.64 6.28 4.19
C ARG A 32 -4.34 4.95 3.96
N VAL A 33 -3.54 3.90 3.82
CA VAL A 33 -3.99 2.50 3.82
C VAL A 33 -3.33 1.85 5.03
N GLU A 34 -4.11 1.28 5.94
CA GLU A 34 -3.56 0.51 7.05
C GLU A 34 -2.97 -0.80 6.55
N ARG A 35 -2.17 -1.43 7.41
CA ARG A 35 -1.58 -2.73 7.09
C ARG A 35 -2.66 -3.72 6.61
N THR A 36 -2.34 -4.38 5.51
CA THR A 36 -3.27 -5.20 4.74
C THR A 36 -2.64 -6.59 4.53
N ASP A 37 -3.21 -7.64 5.12
CA ASP A 37 -2.73 -9.03 4.97
C ASP A 37 -3.60 -9.79 3.95
N PHE A 38 -2.97 -10.44 2.97
CA PHE A 38 -3.65 -11.27 1.98
C PHE A 38 -3.76 -12.71 2.49
N LEU A 39 -4.96 -13.05 2.96
CA LEU A 39 -5.24 -14.29 3.68
C LEU A 39 -5.29 -15.50 2.74
N TYR A 40 -6.04 -15.34 1.65
CA TYR A 40 -6.20 -16.36 0.62
C TYR A 40 -6.03 -15.73 -0.75
N PRO A 41 -5.36 -16.44 -1.67
CA PRO A 41 -5.25 -15.97 -3.03
C PRO A 41 -6.58 -16.10 -3.77
N MET A 42 -6.75 -15.25 -4.78
CA MET A 42 -7.83 -15.31 -5.74
C MET A 42 -7.31 -15.83 -7.08
N PHE A 43 -8.11 -16.65 -7.76
CA PHE A 43 -7.75 -17.29 -9.02
C PHE A 43 -8.58 -16.77 -10.20
N ILE A 44 -8.05 -16.96 -11.42
CA ILE A 44 -8.78 -16.64 -12.65
C ILE A 44 -10.06 -17.49 -12.68
N GLY A 45 -11.18 -16.85 -12.99
CA GLY A 45 -12.51 -17.47 -13.00
C GLY A 45 -13.28 -17.32 -11.68
N GLU A 46 -12.65 -16.84 -10.61
CA GLU A 46 -13.37 -16.45 -9.39
C GLU A 46 -13.94 -15.04 -9.52
N VAL A 47 -15.08 -14.80 -8.86
CA VAL A 47 -15.70 -13.48 -8.74
C VAL A 47 -15.20 -12.81 -7.47
N ALA A 48 -14.75 -11.56 -7.58
CA ALA A 48 -14.34 -10.74 -6.45
C ALA A 48 -15.54 -9.93 -5.93
N HIS A 49 -16.00 -10.22 -4.72
CA HIS A 49 -16.97 -9.41 -4.00
C HIS A 49 -16.24 -8.42 -3.12
N VAL A 50 -16.47 -7.12 -3.34
CA VAL A 50 -15.89 -6.04 -2.57
C VAL A 50 -17.00 -5.29 -1.85
N SER A 51 -17.01 -5.35 -0.53
CA SER A 51 -17.86 -4.51 0.30
C SER A 51 -17.02 -3.48 1.04
N ALA A 52 -17.57 -2.29 1.21
CA ALA A 52 -16.92 -1.19 1.90
C ALA A 52 -17.92 -0.50 2.82
N GLU A 53 -17.49 -0.19 4.04
CA GLU A 53 -18.33 0.46 5.06
C GLU A 53 -17.54 1.57 5.74
N ILE A 54 -18.19 2.72 5.96
CA ILE A 54 -17.62 3.79 6.78
C ILE A 54 -17.76 3.38 8.25
N THR A 55 -16.63 3.17 8.93
CA THR A 55 -16.62 2.67 10.31
C THR A 55 -16.33 3.74 11.35
N TYR A 56 -15.74 4.86 10.94
CA TYR A 56 -15.44 5.98 11.84
C TYR A 56 -15.30 7.29 11.06
N ALA A 57 -15.72 8.40 11.66
CA ALA A 57 -15.50 9.74 11.14
C ALA A 57 -14.83 10.61 12.22
N SER A 58 -13.65 11.14 11.90
CA SER A 58 -13.04 12.24 12.66
C SER A 58 -13.52 13.57 12.10
N LYS A 59 -13.03 14.70 12.64
CA LYS A 59 -13.32 16.03 12.11
C LYS A 59 -12.97 16.19 10.62
N HIS A 60 -11.88 15.57 10.15
CA HIS A 60 -11.32 15.78 8.80
C HIS A 60 -10.92 14.48 8.10
N SER A 61 -11.33 13.31 8.62
CA SER A 61 -11.00 12.04 7.99
C SER A 61 -12.08 11.00 8.21
N VAL A 62 -12.21 10.09 7.25
CA VAL A 62 -13.16 8.98 7.27
C VAL A 62 -12.38 7.68 7.23
N GLU A 63 -12.65 6.78 8.17
CA GLU A 63 -12.22 5.39 8.12
C GLU A 63 -13.21 4.57 7.30
N VAL A 64 -12.71 3.84 6.31
CA VAL A 64 -13.48 2.91 5.48
C VAL A 64 -12.87 1.53 5.63
N GLN A 65 -13.63 0.58 6.16
CA GLN A 65 -13.23 -0.82 6.14
C GLN A 65 -13.72 -1.49 4.86
N VAL A 66 -12.81 -2.20 4.20
CA VAL A 66 -13.06 -2.91 2.95
C VAL A 66 -12.85 -4.40 3.19
N HIS A 67 -13.84 -5.20 2.80
CA HIS A 67 -13.78 -6.65 2.83
C HIS A 67 -13.82 -7.18 1.39
N VAL A 68 -12.90 -8.08 1.10
CA VAL A 68 -12.79 -8.71 -0.22
C VAL A 68 -12.98 -10.20 -0.06
N MET A 69 -13.96 -10.75 -0.75
CA MET A 69 -14.19 -12.19 -0.84
C MET A 69 -14.01 -12.67 -2.28
N SER A 70 -13.44 -13.86 -2.45
CA SER A 70 -13.52 -14.60 -3.70
C SER A 70 -14.66 -15.60 -3.66
N GLU A 71 -15.34 -15.76 -4.78
CA GLU A 71 -16.34 -16.80 -5.01
C GLU A 71 -15.94 -17.64 -6.23
N ASN A 72 -15.82 -18.95 -6.04
CA ASN A 72 -15.71 -19.87 -7.16
C ASN A 72 -17.11 -20.19 -7.70
N ILE A 73 -17.44 -19.64 -8.86
CA ILE A 73 -18.79 -19.76 -9.46
C ILE A 73 -19.16 -21.18 -9.89
N LEU A 74 -18.19 -22.08 -10.02
CA LEU A 74 -18.45 -23.48 -10.40
C LEU A 74 -18.79 -24.33 -9.16
N THR A 75 -18.20 -24.03 -8.01
CA THR A 75 -18.39 -24.82 -6.77
C THR A 75 -19.25 -24.11 -5.72
N GLY A 76 -19.50 -22.81 -5.89
CA GLY A 76 -20.15 -21.95 -4.89
C GLY A 76 -19.28 -21.64 -3.67
N ALA A 77 -18.02 -22.10 -3.63
CA ALA A 77 -17.15 -21.90 -2.48
C ALA A 77 -16.69 -20.43 -2.37
N THR A 78 -16.83 -19.84 -1.18
CA THR A 78 -16.39 -18.47 -0.90
C THR A 78 -15.23 -18.43 0.09
N LYS A 79 -14.32 -17.46 -0.08
CA LYS A 79 -13.16 -17.26 0.82
C LYS A 79 -12.90 -15.78 1.02
N MET A 80 -12.58 -15.39 2.25
CA MET A 80 -12.17 -14.01 2.55
C MET A 80 -10.72 -13.77 2.14
N THR A 81 -10.50 -13.06 1.06
CA THR A 81 -9.15 -12.88 0.51
C THR A 81 -8.37 -11.80 1.26
N ASN A 82 -9.04 -10.72 1.66
CA ASN A 82 -8.39 -9.59 2.30
C ASN A 82 -9.36 -8.71 3.11
N ARG A 83 -8.84 -8.12 4.18
CA ARG A 83 -9.45 -6.98 4.87
C ARG A 83 -8.47 -5.81 4.81
N ALA A 84 -9.00 -4.62 4.55
CA ALA A 84 -8.22 -3.39 4.54
C ALA A 84 -8.98 -2.30 5.29
N ALA A 85 -8.25 -1.43 5.98
CA ALA A 85 -8.79 -0.18 6.51
C ALA A 85 -8.13 0.99 5.78
N LEU A 86 -8.95 1.91 5.29
CA LEU A 86 -8.54 3.04 4.46
C LEU A 86 -8.96 4.33 5.15
N TRP A 87 -8.08 5.34 5.13
CA TRP A 87 -8.40 6.67 5.59
C TRP A 87 -8.51 7.62 4.41
N TYR A 88 -9.67 8.24 4.29
CA TYR A 88 -9.95 9.27 3.30
C TYR A 88 -10.04 10.65 3.96
N VAL A 89 -9.64 11.69 3.22
CA VAL A 89 -9.74 13.08 3.63
C VAL A 89 -10.60 13.83 2.61
N PRO A 90 -11.67 14.51 3.02
CA PRO A 90 -12.49 15.28 2.09
C PRO A 90 -11.82 16.63 1.76
N PHE A 91 -11.99 17.08 0.51
CA PHE A 91 -11.49 18.35 0.01
C PHE A 91 -12.56 19.06 -0.83
N SER A 92 -12.47 20.39 -0.91
CA SER A 92 -13.40 21.21 -1.70
C SER A 92 -13.20 20.99 -3.19
N LEU A 93 -14.28 20.91 -3.98
CA LEU A 93 -14.15 20.85 -5.44
C LEU A 93 -13.68 22.17 -6.06
N GLU A 94 -13.81 23.29 -5.35
CA GLU A 94 -13.36 24.62 -5.82
C GLU A 94 -11.88 24.82 -5.53
N ASP A 95 -11.42 24.37 -4.36
CA ASP A 95 -10.02 24.36 -3.96
C ASP A 95 -9.64 22.98 -3.44
N VAL A 96 -8.89 22.25 -4.27
CA VAL A 96 -8.50 20.86 -3.98
C VAL A 96 -7.58 20.75 -2.78
N ASP A 97 -6.89 21.82 -2.38
CA ASP A 97 -6.01 21.84 -1.21
C ASP A 97 -6.74 22.21 0.08
N ASN A 98 -7.98 22.69 -0.02
CA ASN A 98 -8.82 22.99 1.13
C ASN A 98 -9.50 21.72 1.69
N VAL A 99 -9.02 21.27 2.86
CA VAL A 99 -9.62 20.15 3.59
C VAL A 99 -10.92 20.58 4.27
N THR A 100 -11.99 19.84 4.00
CA THR A 100 -13.33 20.14 4.55
C THR A 100 -13.63 19.31 5.79
N GLU A 101 -14.70 19.67 6.51
CA GLU A 101 -15.17 18.86 7.66
C GLU A 101 -15.98 17.66 7.18
N VAL A 102 -15.80 16.54 7.87
CA VAL A 102 -16.55 15.30 7.62
C VAL A 102 -17.89 15.38 8.38
N PRO A 103 -19.03 15.15 7.72
CA PRO A 103 -20.31 15.05 8.41
C PRO A 103 -20.30 13.91 9.44
N PRO A 104 -20.91 14.10 10.63
CA PRO A 104 -20.97 13.04 11.63
C PRO A 104 -21.76 11.85 11.11
N ILE A 105 -21.30 10.64 11.42
CA ILE A 105 -21.99 9.39 11.10
C ILE A 105 -22.76 8.90 12.31
N LYS A 106 -23.84 8.15 12.07
CA LYS A 106 -24.59 7.47 13.13
C LYS A 106 -23.97 6.11 13.40
N TYR A 107 -23.49 5.91 14.62
CA TYR A 107 -22.96 4.63 15.07
C TYR A 107 -24.09 3.72 15.57
N ALA A 108 -23.92 2.41 15.40
CA ALA A 108 -24.88 1.42 15.92
C ALA A 108 -24.80 1.31 17.45
N SER A 109 -23.64 1.59 18.04
CA SER A 109 -23.43 1.60 19.48
C SER A 109 -22.30 2.56 19.89
N PRO A 110 -22.26 3.04 21.15
CA PRO A 110 -21.14 3.84 21.66
C PRO A 110 -19.80 3.10 21.62
N GLY A 111 -19.80 1.76 21.74
CA GLY A 111 -18.59 0.95 21.65
C GLY A 111 -17.95 1.00 20.26
N GLN A 112 -18.76 1.03 19.20
CA GLN A 112 -18.27 1.17 17.83
C GLN A 112 -17.51 2.50 17.64
N GLU A 113 -18.05 3.59 18.19
CA GLU A 113 -17.41 4.91 18.14
C GLU A 113 -16.09 4.93 18.93
N GLU A 114 -16.08 4.36 20.14
CA GLU A 114 -14.89 4.29 20.98
C GLU A 114 -13.75 3.49 20.33
N GLU A 115 -14.08 2.33 19.73
CA GLU A 115 -13.11 1.53 18.98
C GLU A 115 -12.57 2.26 17.74
N GLY A 116 -13.45 2.95 16.99
CA GLY A 116 -13.05 3.79 15.86
C GLY A 116 -12.11 4.90 16.28
N LYS A 117 -12.40 5.56 17.41
CA LYS A 117 -11.54 6.60 17.99
C LYS A 117 -10.17 6.06 18.39
N LYS A 118 -10.12 4.88 19.02
CA LYS A 118 -8.84 4.21 19.37
C LYS A 118 -8.00 3.93 18.12
N ARG A 119 -8.61 3.43 17.04
CA ARG A 119 -7.90 3.21 15.76
C ARG A 119 -7.42 4.52 15.14
N TYR A 120 -8.25 5.56 15.18
CA TYR A 120 -7.87 6.90 14.71
C TYR A 120 -6.66 7.48 15.47
N GLU A 121 -6.64 7.36 16.79
CA GLU A 121 -5.52 7.83 17.61
C GLU A 121 -4.24 7.01 17.33
N ALA A 122 -4.36 5.69 17.22
CA ALA A 122 -3.25 4.81 16.91
C ALA A 122 -2.59 5.15 15.56
N GLN A 123 -3.38 5.32 14.48
CA GLN A 123 -2.79 5.70 13.18
C GLN A 123 -2.18 7.09 13.21
N LYS A 124 -2.73 8.03 13.99
CA LYS A 124 -2.21 9.39 14.11
C LYS A 124 -0.83 9.39 14.76
N MET A 125 -0.65 8.58 15.81
CA MET A 125 0.64 8.40 16.48
C MET A 125 1.67 7.75 15.56
N GLU A 126 1.31 6.66 14.88
CA GLU A 126 2.22 5.97 13.94
C GLU A 126 2.70 6.91 12.82
N ARG A 127 1.81 7.77 12.30
CA ARG A 127 2.16 8.76 11.27
C ARG A 127 3.21 9.77 11.75
N LEU A 128 3.16 10.19 13.01
CA LEU A 128 4.14 11.13 13.57
C LEU A 128 5.53 10.47 13.61
N GLU A 129 5.59 9.23 14.11
CA GLU A 129 6.84 8.45 14.16
C GLU A 129 7.41 8.15 12.76
N THR A 130 6.55 7.87 11.77
CA THR A 130 7.00 7.63 10.38
C THR A 130 7.44 8.93 9.70
N LYS A 131 6.78 10.07 9.98
CA LYS A 131 7.17 11.37 9.42
C LYS A 131 8.55 11.80 9.92
N GLU A 132 8.86 11.55 11.18
CA GLU A 132 10.19 11.81 11.75
C GLU A 132 11.28 10.91 11.15
N ARG A 133 10.97 9.62 10.90
CA ARG A 133 11.91 8.67 10.26
C ARG A 133 12.13 8.92 8.76
N ASN A 134 11.11 9.39 8.04
CA ASN A 134 11.17 9.62 6.59
C ASN A 134 11.83 10.96 6.21
N GLY A 135 12.33 11.73 7.18
CA GLY A 135 13.13 12.91 6.95
C GLY A 135 14.54 12.58 6.48
N GLU A 136 14.71 11.85 5.38
CA GLU A 136 16.04 11.57 4.81
C GLU A 136 15.95 11.34 3.29
N LEU A 137 16.91 11.97 2.60
CA LEU A 137 17.12 12.15 1.15
C LEU A 137 16.42 11.19 0.17
N LEU A 138 16.06 11.75 -0.99
CA LEU A 138 15.86 11.02 -2.26
C LEU A 138 17.14 10.24 -2.60
N MET A 139 17.41 9.12 -1.95
CA MET A 139 18.48 8.24 -2.38
C MET A 139 18.04 7.64 -3.72
N PRO A 140 18.75 7.94 -4.82
CA PRO A 140 18.44 7.30 -6.08
C PRO A 140 18.66 5.80 -5.92
N VAL A 141 17.64 5.02 -6.29
CA VAL A 141 17.82 3.61 -6.57
C VAL A 141 18.67 3.55 -7.83
N SER A 142 19.94 3.14 -7.71
CA SER A 142 20.80 2.89 -8.85
C SER A 142 20.06 2.00 -9.86
N ALA A 143 20.32 2.21 -11.16
CA ALA A 143 19.73 1.38 -12.20
C ALA A 143 19.94 -0.11 -11.86
N PRO A 144 18.98 -1.00 -12.19
CA PRO A 144 19.13 -2.43 -11.91
C PRO A 144 20.36 -2.97 -12.63
N ASP A 145 21.42 -3.27 -11.87
CA ASP A 145 22.67 -3.80 -12.42
C ASP A 145 22.72 -5.31 -12.26
N ARG A 146 22.12 -6.01 -13.22
CA ARG A 146 22.10 -7.47 -13.26
C ARG A 146 23.35 -8.07 -13.90
N THR A 147 24.17 -7.23 -14.53
CA THR A 147 25.36 -7.66 -15.27
C THR A 147 26.57 -7.73 -14.37
N THR A 148 26.67 -6.84 -13.38
CA THR A 148 27.83 -6.78 -12.49
C THR A 148 27.54 -7.31 -11.09
N LYS A 149 26.27 -7.27 -10.61
CA LYS A 149 25.93 -7.71 -9.25
C LYS A 149 25.78 -9.22 -9.16
N GLU A 150 26.29 -9.79 -8.07
CA GLU A 150 26.14 -11.21 -7.79
C GLU A 150 24.69 -11.60 -7.48
N PRO A 151 24.26 -12.83 -7.82
CA PRO A 151 22.96 -13.36 -7.40
C PRO A 151 22.74 -13.23 -5.88
N TYR A 152 21.50 -12.91 -5.53
CA TYR A 152 20.99 -12.74 -4.15
C TYR A 152 21.50 -11.52 -3.38
N THR A 153 22.21 -10.60 -4.05
CA THR A 153 22.45 -9.25 -3.52
C THR A 153 21.22 -8.36 -3.70
N VAL A 154 21.13 -7.28 -2.92
CA VAL A 154 20.07 -6.27 -3.10
C VAL A 154 20.13 -5.68 -4.50
N GLY A 155 21.33 -5.29 -4.96
CA GLY A 155 21.55 -4.72 -6.30
C GLY A 155 21.12 -5.61 -7.46
N PHE A 156 21.22 -6.94 -7.32
CA PHE A 156 20.77 -7.90 -8.34
C PHE A 156 19.25 -7.91 -8.54
N SER A 157 18.50 -7.81 -7.44
CA SER A 157 17.04 -7.88 -7.44
C SER A 157 16.36 -6.51 -7.59
N GLN A 158 17.07 -5.44 -7.25
CA GLN A 158 16.62 -4.04 -7.36
C GLN A 158 15.97 -3.76 -8.72
N SER A 159 14.88 -3.00 -8.70
CA SER A 159 14.06 -2.74 -9.89
C SER A 159 13.39 -1.39 -9.82
N SER A 160 13.11 -0.81 -10.98
CA SER A 160 12.32 0.40 -11.10
C SER A 160 11.38 0.34 -12.31
N LEU A 161 10.33 1.15 -12.26
CA LEU A 161 9.36 1.37 -13.31
C LEU A 161 9.15 2.88 -13.44
N ILE A 162 9.16 3.38 -14.67
CA ILE A 162 8.85 4.78 -14.99
C ILE A 162 7.50 4.81 -15.70
N HIS A 163 6.59 5.67 -15.24
CA HIS A 163 5.23 5.80 -15.79
C HIS A 163 4.88 7.26 -15.99
N LEU A 164 4.46 7.62 -17.20
CA LEU A 164 3.90 8.94 -17.48
C LEU A 164 2.42 8.93 -17.05
N VAL A 165 2.05 9.82 -16.14
CA VAL A 165 0.68 9.90 -15.62
C VAL A 165 -0.26 10.43 -16.70
N GLY A 166 -1.13 9.54 -17.19
CA GLY A 166 -2.13 9.85 -18.22
C GLY A 166 -3.49 10.25 -17.65
N PRO A 167 -4.42 10.72 -18.50
CA PRO A 167 -5.77 11.10 -18.06
C PRO A 167 -6.54 9.98 -17.36
N SER A 168 -6.39 8.72 -17.80
CA SER A 168 -7.07 7.55 -17.20
C SER A 168 -6.54 7.15 -15.82
N ASP A 169 -5.41 7.72 -15.40
CA ASP A 169 -4.83 7.47 -14.08
C ASP A 169 -5.36 8.46 -13.04
N CYS A 170 -5.90 9.59 -13.49
CA CYS A 170 -6.31 10.71 -12.67
C CYS A 170 -7.79 10.69 -12.31
N THR A 171 -8.09 11.21 -11.14
CA THR A 171 -9.43 11.65 -10.75
C THR A 171 -9.89 12.79 -11.66
N LEU A 172 -11.18 13.15 -11.57
CA LEU A 172 -11.74 14.30 -12.29
C LEU A 172 -10.96 15.60 -12.08
N HIS A 173 -10.32 15.76 -10.92
CA HIS A 173 -9.59 16.96 -10.50
C HIS A 173 -8.11 16.93 -10.90
N GLY A 174 -7.70 15.97 -11.73
CA GLY A 174 -6.37 15.99 -12.36
C GLY A 174 -5.24 15.40 -11.54
N PHE A 175 -5.49 14.84 -10.35
CA PHE A 175 -4.48 14.09 -9.58
C PHE A 175 -4.76 12.58 -9.57
N VAL A 176 -3.71 11.78 -9.44
CA VAL A 176 -3.71 10.31 -9.56
C VAL A 176 -4.57 9.64 -8.49
N HIS A 177 -5.32 8.60 -8.89
CA HIS A 177 -5.99 7.72 -7.95
C HIS A 177 -4.98 6.89 -7.16
N GLY A 178 -5.12 6.82 -5.83
CA GLY A 178 -4.19 6.04 -5.00
C GLY A 178 -4.06 4.56 -5.41
N GLY A 179 -5.13 3.96 -5.96
CA GLY A 179 -5.10 2.61 -6.52
C GLY A 179 -4.15 2.42 -7.70
N VAL A 180 -3.96 3.44 -8.55
CA VAL A 180 -2.99 3.39 -9.65
C VAL A 180 -1.58 3.32 -9.08
N THR A 181 -1.27 4.20 -8.12
CA THR A 181 0.04 4.23 -7.46
C THR A 181 0.32 2.91 -6.76
N MET A 182 -0.63 2.37 -5.98
CA MET A 182 -0.49 1.09 -5.29
C MET A 182 -0.27 -0.09 -6.24
N LYS A 183 -0.96 -0.10 -7.39
CA LYS A 183 -0.75 -1.13 -8.43
C LYS A 183 0.68 -1.09 -8.98
N LEU A 184 1.20 0.10 -9.30
CA LEU A 184 2.57 0.24 -9.81
C LEU A 184 3.61 -0.18 -8.74
N MET A 185 3.36 0.15 -7.47
CA MET A 185 4.23 -0.26 -6.36
C MET A 185 4.29 -1.79 -6.22
N ASP A 186 3.15 -2.48 -6.29
CA ASP A 186 3.08 -3.94 -6.23
C ASP A 186 3.73 -4.60 -7.45
N GLU A 187 3.57 -4.03 -8.65
CA GLU A 187 4.27 -4.52 -9.84
C GLU A 187 5.79 -4.48 -9.68
N VAL A 188 6.34 -3.38 -9.16
CA VAL A 188 7.78 -3.27 -8.90
C VAL A 188 8.22 -4.21 -7.78
N ALA A 189 7.48 -4.29 -6.68
CA ALA A 189 7.80 -5.22 -5.59
C ALA A 189 7.78 -6.68 -6.07
N GLY A 190 6.75 -7.07 -6.83
CA GLY A 190 6.65 -8.41 -7.41
C GLY A 190 7.81 -8.73 -8.35
N ILE A 191 8.27 -7.76 -9.14
CA ILE A 191 9.46 -7.92 -9.99
C ILE A 191 10.72 -8.14 -9.13
N VAL A 192 10.93 -7.35 -8.07
CA VAL A 192 12.05 -7.54 -7.14
C VAL A 192 11.99 -8.93 -6.52
N ALA A 193 10.81 -9.35 -6.04
CA ALA A 193 10.61 -10.66 -5.45
C ALA A 193 10.88 -11.81 -6.41
N ALA A 194 10.35 -11.73 -7.63
CA ALA A 194 10.56 -12.73 -8.65
C ALA A 194 12.05 -12.84 -9.05
N ARG A 195 12.76 -11.71 -9.14
CA ARG A 195 14.21 -11.68 -9.45
C ARG A 195 15.03 -12.38 -8.35
N HIS A 196 14.71 -12.12 -7.09
CA HIS A 196 15.41 -12.70 -5.95
C HIS A 196 15.11 -14.20 -5.80
N CYS A 197 13.83 -14.58 -5.87
CA CYS A 197 13.39 -15.94 -5.54
C CYS A 197 13.37 -16.90 -6.73
N LYS A 198 13.35 -16.40 -7.98
CA LYS A 198 13.29 -17.20 -9.22
C LYS A 198 12.18 -18.27 -9.24
N THR A 199 11.06 -17.97 -8.58
CA THR A 199 9.93 -18.89 -8.34
C THR A 199 8.62 -18.12 -8.44
N ASN A 200 7.50 -18.84 -8.31
CA ASN A 200 6.20 -18.19 -8.18
C ASN A 200 6.17 -17.43 -6.84
N ILE A 201 5.73 -16.17 -6.88
CA ILE A 201 5.69 -15.27 -5.73
C ILE A 201 4.28 -14.70 -5.58
N VAL A 202 3.91 -14.42 -4.33
CA VAL A 202 2.65 -13.73 -4.01
C VAL A 202 2.88 -12.71 -2.91
N THR A 203 2.13 -11.61 -2.96
CA THR A 203 2.09 -10.61 -1.89
C THR A 203 1.37 -11.21 -0.69
N ALA A 204 2.05 -11.30 0.44
CA ALA A 204 1.48 -11.79 1.69
C ALA A 204 0.90 -10.66 2.53
N SER A 205 1.57 -9.50 2.56
CA SER A 205 1.04 -8.30 3.20
C SER A 205 1.66 -7.04 2.64
N VAL A 206 0.99 -5.92 2.87
CA VAL A 206 1.51 -4.57 2.64
C VAL A 206 1.40 -3.83 3.96
N ASP A 207 2.52 -3.26 4.42
CA ASP A 207 2.54 -2.41 5.60
C ASP A 207 1.81 -1.09 5.30
N ALA A 208 1.59 -0.28 6.33
CA ALA A 208 0.80 0.94 6.17
C ALA A 208 1.40 1.89 5.13
N ILE A 209 0.55 2.39 4.23
CA ILE A 209 0.93 3.30 3.15
C ILE A 209 0.43 4.69 3.49
N ASN A 210 1.32 5.68 3.46
CA ASN A 210 0.96 7.08 3.61
C ASN A 210 1.15 7.81 2.26
N PHE A 211 0.10 8.49 1.79
CA PHE A 211 0.17 9.33 0.60
C PHE A 211 0.60 10.74 1.03
N HIS A 212 1.89 11.05 0.88
CA HIS A 212 2.49 12.28 1.38
C HIS A 212 2.12 13.51 0.55
N ARG A 213 2.06 13.34 -0.77
CA ARG A 213 1.79 14.42 -1.73
C ARG A 213 0.96 13.89 -2.89
N LYS A 214 0.08 14.75 -3.42
CA LYS A 214 -0.68 14.48 -4.64
C LYS A 214 0.28 14.37 -5.83
N ILE A 215 -0.03 13.45 -6.75
CA ILE A 215 0.68 13.32 -8.03
C ILE A 215 -0.26 13.88 -9.10
N MET A 216 0.20 14.85 -9.87
CA MET A 216 -0.62 15.54 -10.87
C MET A 216 -0.53 14.84 -12.23
N LYS A 217 -1.57 15.01 -13.05
CA LYS A 217 -1.59 14.62 -14.47
C LYS A 217 -0.38 15.21 -15.19
N GLY A 218 0.28 14.41 -16.02
CA GLY A 218 1.47 14.84 -16.75
C GLY A 218 2.79 14.77 -15.95
N CYS A 219 2.76 14.44 -14.65
CA CYS A 219 3.98 14.06 -13.94
C CYS A 219 4.53 12.73 -14.49
N VAL A 220 5.85 12.58 -14.49
CA VAL A 220 6.52 11.30 -14.63
C VAL A 220 6.75 10.73 -13.23
N VAL A 221 6.23 9.53 -12.98
CA VAL A 221 6.48 8.84 -11.71
C VAL A 221 7.56 7.79 -11.90
N THR A 222 8.54 7.77 -11.01
CA THR A 222 9.53 6.71 -10.89
C THR A 222 9.20 5.89 -9.64
N VAL A 223 8.75 4.65 -9.86
CA VAL A 223 8.52 3.68 -8.78
C VAL A 223 9.75 2.81 -8.66
N SER A 224 10.40 2.84 -7.50
CA SER A 224 11.62 2.08 -7.26
C SER A 224 11.45 1.13 -6.10
N GLY A 225 11.97 -0.08 -6.23
CA GLY A 225 11.88 -1.11 -5.21
C GLY A 225 13.21 -1.83 -4.99
N ARG A 226 13.48 -2.15 -3.73
CA ARG A 226 14.67 -2.92 -3.31
C ARG A 226 14.32 -3.82 -2.14
N ALA A 227 14.94 -5.00 -2.10
CA ALA A 227 14.77 -5.90 -0.98
C ALA A 227 15.49 -5.33 0.26
N THR A 228 14.85 -5.38 1.42
CA THR A 228 15.39 -4.85 2.67
C THR A 228 15.67 -5.94 3.69
N PHE A 229 14.85 -6.98 3.73
CA PHE A 229 15.01 -8.09 4.67
C PHE A 229 14.50 -9.40 4.08
N ALA A 230 15.15 -10.51 4.41
CA ALA A 230 14.69 -11.86 4.08
C ALA A 230 14.67 -12.74 5.33
N SER A 231 13.51 -13.29 5.64
CA SER A 231 13.35 -14.40 6.57
C SER A 231 13.50 -15.74 5.83
N ASN A 232 13.38 -16.86 6.55
CA ASN A 232 13.37 -18.18 5.92
C ASN A 232 12.23 -18.37 4.91
N LYS A 233 11.09 -17.68 5.07
CA LYS A 233 9.86 -17.92 4.29
C LYS A 233 9.24 -16.67 3.68
N SER A 234 9.76 -15.48 3.99
CA SER A 234 9.19 -14.20 3.56
C SER A 234 10.28 -13.18 3.28
N MET A 235 10.01 -12.25 2.37
CA MET A 235 10.94 -11.19 2.01
C MET A 235 10.22 -9.84 2.07
N GLU A 236 10.85 -8.88 2.72
CA GLU A 236 10.42 -7.49 2.79
C GLU A 236 11.08 -6.71 1.64
N ILE A 237 10.28 -5.89 0.97
CA ILE A 237 10.69 -5.01 -0.11
C ILE A 237 10.22 -3.60 0.22
N GLU A 238 11.15 -2.67 0.29
CA GLU A 238 10.87 -1.24 0.35
C GLU A 238 10.55 -0.74 -1.06
N VAL A 239 9.43 -0.04 -1.21
CA VAL A 239 9.03 0.60 -2.46
C VAL A 239 8.72 2.06 -2.21
N PHE A 240 9.18 2.92 -3.11
CA PHE A 240 8.85 4.33 -3.07
C PHE A 240 8.55 4.88 -4.46
N VAL A 241 7.73 5.92 -4.45
CA VAL A 241 7.22 6.61 -5.63
C VAL A 241 7.67 8.05 -5.57
N ASP A 242 8.55 8.40 -6.48
CA ASP A 242 8.91 9.79 -6.70
C ASP A 242 8.18 10.34 -7.92
N ALA A 243 7.72 11.58 -7.86
CA ALA A 243 7.05 12.26 -8.95
C ALA A 243 7.88 13.46 -9.42
N ASP A 244 7.97 13.60 -10.75
CA ASP A 244 8.68 14.66 -11.44
C ASP A 244 7.70 15.43 -12.34
N PRO A 245 7.40 16.71 -12.03
CA PRO A 245 6.54 17.54 -12.87
C PRO A 245 7.29 18.03 -14.11
N LEU A 246 6.96 17.47 -15.29
CA LEU A 246 7.65 17.82 -16.54
C LEU A 246 7.43 19.28 -16.99
N ILE A 247 6.26 19.85 -16.71
CA ILE A 247 5.89 21.21 -17.14
C ILE A 247 6.40 22.27 -16.16
N GLU A 248 6.43 21.93 -14.87
CA GLU A 248 6.84 22.82 -13.78
C GLU A 248 8.14 22.29 -13.15
N ALA A 249 9.15 22.08 -13.99
CA ALA A 249 10.40 21.43 -13.62
C ALA A 249 11.14 22.16 -12.48
N GLU A 250 10.91 23.46 -12.30
CA GLU A 250 11.41 24.27 -11.19
C GLU A 250 10.92 23.80 -9.81
N LYS A 251 9.79 23.09 -9.74
CA LYS A 251 9.28 22.50 -8.49
C LYS A 251 10.12 21.29 -8.03
N GLY A 252 10.92 20.73 -8.93
CA GLY A 252 11.78 19.58 -8.67
C GLY A 252 11.03 18.28 -8.37
N LYS A 253 11.81 17.20 -8.37
CA LYS A 253 11.35 15.86 -8.02
C LYS A 253 11.01 15.76 -6.53
N TYR A 254 9.93 15.05 -6.19
CA TYR A 254 9.52 14.82 -4.80
C TYR A 254 9.04 13.41 -4.51
N ARG A 255 9.20 12.96 -3.27
CA ARG A 255 8.65 11.69 -2.78
C ARG A 255 7.15 11.82 -2.54
N ALA A 256 6.35 11.04 -3.26
CA ALA A 256 4.90 11.01 -3.11
C ALA A 256 4.42 9.93 -2.14
N VAL A 257 5.02 8.74 -2.19
CA VAL A 257 4.60 7.56 -1.40
C VAL A 257 5.80 6.68 -1.05
N THR A 258 5.81 6.10 0.15
CA THR A 258 6.72 5.02 0.55
C THR A 258 5.90 3.90 1.20
N ALA A 259 6.25 2.63 0.95
CA ALA A 259 5.64 1.48 1.60
C ALA A 259 6.60 0.28 1.68
N PHE A 260 6.26 -0.67 2.56
CA PHE A 260 6.94 -1.97 2.63
C PHE A 260 5.98 -3.09 2.22
N PHE A 261 6.43 -3.95 1.33
CA PHE A 261 5.69 -5.12 0.86
C PHE A 261 6.35 -6.38 1.41
N THR A 262 5.55 -7.32 1.92
CA THR A 262 6.03 -8.65 2.26
C THR A 262 5.56 -9.64 1.22
N TYR A 263 6.52 -10.33 0.60
CA TYR A 263 6.28 -11.38 -0.39
C TYR A 263 6.67 -12.76 0.17
N ILE A 264 6.00 -13.79 -0.32
CA ILE A 264 6.36 -15.19 -0.09
C ILE A 264 6.55 -15.91 -1.42
N SER A 265 7.44 -16.90 -1.43
CA SER A 265 7.64 -17.80 -2.56
C SER A 265 6.77 -19.05 -2.39
N LEU A 266 6.17 -19.54 -3.47
CA LEU A 266 5.31 -20.72 -3.50
C LEU A 266 5.82 -21.74 -4.52
N ASP A 267 5.64 -23.03 -4.21
CA ASP A 267 5.82 -24.12 -5.16
C ASP A 267 4.64 -24.25 -6.14
N LYS A 268 4.68 -25.26 -7.01
CA LYS A 268 3.61 -25.53 -7.99
C LYS A 268 2.29 -25.96 -7.32
N GLN A 269 2.34 -26.42 -6.07
CA GLN A 269 1.20 -26.85 -5.27
C GLN A 269 0.69 -25.73 -4.33
N GLY A 270 1.29 -24.53 -4.38
CA GLY A 270 0.92 -23.40 -3.55
C GLY A 270 1.48 -23.45 -2.12
N LYS A 271 2.48 -24.30 -1.83
CA LYS A 271 3.11 -24.36 -0.50
C LYS A 271 4.29 -23.38 -0.40
N PRO A 272 4.49 -22.72 0.76
CA PRO A 272 5.60 -21.79 0.96
C PRO A 272 7.00 -22.43 0.85
N LEU A 273 7.80 -21.91 -0.08
CA LEU A 273 9.20 -22.27 -0.28
C LEU A 273 10.14 -21.49 0.64
N SER A 274 11.36 -21.99 0.80
CA SER A 274 12.42 -21.25 1.46
C SER A 274 12.88 -20.09 0.58
N ILE A 275 13.09 -18.92 1.15
CA ILE A 275 13.64 -17.78 0.41
C ILE A 275 15.17 -17.86 0.41
N PRO A 276 15.84 -17.62 -0.72
CA PRO A 276 17.31 -17.52 -0.77
C PRO A 276 17.83 -16.44 0.17
N PRO A 277 18.88 -16.71 0.97
CA PRO A 277 19.43 -15.72 1.89
C PRO A 277 19.96 -14.52 1.12
N MET A 278 19.75 -13.32 1.69
CA MET A 278 20.21 -12.08 1.10
C MET A 278 21.69 -11.86 1.40
N LYS A 279 22.48 -11.55 0.38
CA LYS A 279 23.86 -11.08 0.51
C LYS A 279 23.84 -9.55 0.63
N LEU A 280 24.36 -9.02 1.72
CA LEU A 280 24.35 -7.59 2.03
C LEU A 280 25.68 -6.95 1.66
N GLU A 281 25.64 -5.78 1.04
CA GLU A 281 26.81 -4.99 0.65
C GLU A 281 26.82 -3.64 1.37
N GLY A 282 27.77 -3.48 2.29
CA GLY A 282 28.00 -2.22 3.01
C GLY A 282 26.99 -1.91 4.12
N ASP A 283 27.34 -0.91 4.94
CA ASP A 283 26.63 -0.60 6.19
C ASP A 283 25.18 -0.14 5.97
N GLY A 284 24.90 0.51 4.84
CA GLY A 284 23.56 0.97 4.51
C GLY A 284 22.58 -0.19 4.28
N GLU A 285 23.02 -1.28 3.65
CA GLU A 285 22.19 -2.48 3.47
C GLU A 285 22.06 -3.25 4.78
N GLN A 286 23.13 -3.34 5.57
CA GLN A 286 23.10 -3.96 6.89
C GLN A 286 22.09 -3.30 7.82
N LYS A 287 22.10 -1.96 7.91
CA LYS A 287 21.16 -1.19 8.72
C LYS A 287 19.71 -1.45 8.28
N ARG A 288 19.43 -1.41 6.98
CA ARG A 288 18.07 -1.69 6.44
C ARG A 288 17.61 -3.11 6.74
N PHE A 289 18.53 -4.07 6.72
CA PHE A 289 18.24 -5.46 7.07
C PHE A 289 17.86 -5.63 8.53
N GLU A 290 18.57 -4.96 9.43
CA GLU A 290 18.25 -4.94 10.85
C GLU A 290 16.90 -4.26 11.12
N ASP A 291 16.65 -3.10 10.50
CA ASP A 291 15.35 -2.41 10.60
C ASP A 291 14.20 -3.28 10.09
N GLY A 292 14.40 -3.98 8.96
CA GLY A 292 13.40 -4.91 8.41
C GLY A 292 13.18 -6.14 9.29
N LYS A 293 14.24 -6.66 9.93
CA LYS A 293 14.11 -7.73 10.93
C LYS A 293 13.29 -7.26 12.14
N MET A 294 13.50 -6.03 12.61
CA MET A 294 12.72 -5.47 13.71
C MET A 294 11.24 -5.31 13.34
N ARG A 295 10.93 -4.76 12.16
CA ARG A 295 9.55 -4.71 11.64
C ARG A 295 8.92 -6.10 11.56
N TYR A 296 9.65 -7.08 11.03
CA TYR A 296 9.20 -8.46 10.95
C TYR A 296 8.85 -9.06 12.32
N LEU A 297 9.70 -8.85 13.34
CA LEU A 297 9.48 -9.36 14.70
C LEU A 297 8.26 -8.70 15.36
N GLN A 298 8.12 -7.37 15.25
CA GLN A 298 6.95 -6.65 15.73
C GLN A 298 5.67 -7.15 15.05
N ASN A 299 5.71 -7.30 13.74
CA ASN A 299 4.59 -7.81 12.94
C ASN A 299 4.24 -9.27 13.27
N LYS A 300 5.23 -10.10 13.61
CA LYS A 300 5.02 -11.48 14.07
C LYS A 300 4.37 -11.50 15.45
N ALA A 301 4.83 -10.67 16.39
CA ALA A 301 4.25 -10.57 17.73
C ALA A 301 2.79 -10.12 17.69
N LYS A 302 2.46 -9.07 16.90
CA LYS A 302 1.08 -8.61 16.69
C LYS A 302 0.17 -9.75 16.21
N ARG A 303 0.58 -10.49 15.18
CA ARG A 303 -0.19 -11.63 14.64
C ARG A 303 -0.40 -12.77 15.65
N LEU A 304 0.55 -13.02 16.55
CA LEU A 304 0.40 -14.04 17.58
C LEU A 304 -0.62 -13.60 18.64
N ALA A 305 -0.51 -12.35 19.11
CA ALA A 305 -1.48 -11.78 20.04
C ALA A 305 -2.90 -11.72 19.45
N ASP A 306 -3.05 -11.43 18.16
CA ASP A 306 -4.35 -11.45 17.47
C ASP A 306 -4.97 -12.85 17.42
N LYS A 307 -4.15 -13.89 17.22
CA LYS A 307 -4.61 -15.29 17.24
C LYS A 307 -5.05 -15.73 18.63
N GLU A 308 -4.30 -15.34 19.66
CA GLU A 308 -4.64 -15.64 21.06
C GLU A 308 -5.95 -14.97 21.49
N ARG A 309 -6.23 -13.75 20.99
CA ARG A 309 -7.50 -13.05 21.25
C ARG A 309 -8.71 -13.66 20.55
N GLN A 310 -8.50 -14.48 19.51
CA GLN A 310 -9.55 -15.11 18.71
C GLN A 310 -9.82 -16.57 19.12
N GLN A 311 -9.07 -17.10 20.09
CA GLN A 311 -9.25 -18.43 20.70
C GLN A 311 -9.96 -18.29 22.05
#